data_AF-A0PJJ0-F1
#
_entry.id   AF-A0PJJ0-F1
#
_cell.length_a   1.000
_cell.length_b   1.000
_cell.length_c   1.000
_cell.angle_alpha   90.00
_cell.angle_beta   90.00
_cell.angle_gamma   90.00
#
_symmetry.space_group_name_H-M   'P 1'
#
loop_
_entity.id
_entity.type
_entity.pdbx_description
1 polymer ?
#
loop_
_entity_poly.entity_id
_entity_poly.type
_entity_poly.pdbx_seq_one_letter_code
_entity_poly.pdbx_strand_id
1 'polypeptide(L)'
;VPPAERRMDEPVRAEQAKEIQLMHRAPVVGILVLDGHSVPLPEPLEVAHDLSKSPDMQGSHQLLVVSEEQFKVFTLPKVSAKLKLKLTALEGSRVRRVSVAHFGSRRAEDYGEHHLAVLTNLGDIQVVSLPLLKPQVRYSCIRREDVSGIASCVFTKYGQGFYLISPSEFERFSLSTKWLVEPRCLVDSAETKNHRPGNGAGPKKAPSRARNSGTQSDGEEKQPGLVMERALLSDERVLKEIQSTLEGDRGSGNWRSHRAAVGCSLSNGGE
;
A
#
# COMPACT_ATOMS: atom_id res chain seq x y z
N VAL A 1 -14.25 5.87 29.36
CA VAL A 1 -13.02 5.09 29.67
C VAL A 1 -12.44 5.66 30.95
N PRO A 2 -12.22 4.86 32.01
CA PRO A 2 -11.66 5.37 33.26
C PRO A 2 -10.26 5.97 33.05
N PRO A 3 -9.88 6.99 33.84
CA PRO A 3 -8.49 7.47 33.92
C PRO A 3 -7.51 6.35 34.32
N ALA A 4 -6.21 6.59 34.13
CA ALA A 4 -5.16 5.60 34.37
C ALA A 4 -5.18 5.07 35.82
N GLU A 5 -5.42 5.95 36.79
CA GLU A 5 -5.42 5.64 38.22
C GLU A 5 -6.57 4.70 38.61
N ARG A 6 -7.68 4.73 37.86
CA ARG A 6 -8.91 3.98 38.19
C ARG A 6 -9.20 2.85 37.21
N ARG A 7 -8.22 2.52 36.35
CA ARG A 7 -8.40 1.57 35.25
C ARG A 7 -8.67 0.14 35.73
N MET A 8 -8.18 -0.21 36.92
CA MET A 8 -8.38 -1.51 37.58
C MET A 8 -9.57 -1.52 38.55
N ASP A 9 -9.97 -0.36 39.05
CA ASP A 9 -11.04 -0.23 40.05
C ASP A 9 -12.42 -0.05 39.42
N GLU A 10 -12.50 0.66 38.28
CA GLU A 10 -13.75 0.95 37.60
C GLU A 10 -13.87 0.22 36.26
N PRO A 11 -14.98 -0.50 36.00
CA PRO A 11 -15.20 -1.12 34.69
C PRO A 11 -15.50 -0.07 33.61
N VAL A 12 -15.15 -0.38 32.36
CA VAL A 12 -15.55 0.42 31.19
C VAL A 12 -17.06 0.30 30.99
N ARG A 13 -17.75 1.44 30.90
CA ARG A 13 -19.19 1.50 30.57
C ARG A 13 -19.39 1.86 29.10
N ALA A 14 -20.41 1.29 28.47
CA ALA A 14 -20.83 1.57 27.11
C ALA A 14 -22.36 1.66 27.03
N GLU A 15 -22.87 2.61 26.26
CA GLU A 15 -24.30 2.84 26.02
C GLU A 15 -24.50 3.21 24.55
N GLN A 16 -25.55 2.68 23.91
CA GLN A 16 -25.86 2.98 22.52
C GLN A 16 -26.38 4.42 22.39
N ALA A 17 -25.53 5.33 21.89
CA ALA A 17 -25.89 6.75 21.77
C ALA A 17 -26.58 7.11 20.45
N LYS A 18 -26.30 6.38 19.36
CA LYS A 18 -26.82 6.68 18.01
C LYS A 18 -27.09 5.40 17.23
N GLU A 19 -28.17 5.43 16.47
CA GLU A 19 -28.50 4.45 15.43
C GLU A 19 -28.89 5.22 14.16
N ILE A 20 -28.14 5.03 13.07
CA ILE A 20 -28.28 5.83 11.86
C ILE A 20 -28.60 4.89 10.70
N GLN A 21 -29.83 4.96 10.18
CA GLN A 21 -30.22 4.19 9.01
C GLN A 21 -29.93 4.95 7.72
N LEU A 22 -29.09 4.38 6.85
CA LEU A 22 -28.91 4.89 5.49
C LEU A 22 -30.13 4.57 4.63
N MET A 23 -30.68 5.59 3.95
CA MET A 23 -31.89 5.44 3.13
C MET A 23 -31.73 4.47 1.95
N HIS A 24 -30.54 4.37 1.36
CA HIS A 24 -30.26 3.45 0.24
C HIS A 24 -29.92 2.03 0.71
N ARG A 25 -29.78 1.79 2.02
CA ARG A 25 -29.54 0.46 2.63
C ARG A 25 -28.34 -0.33 2.08
N ALA A 26 -27.41 0.34 1.40
CA ALA A 26 -26.17 -0.29 0.95
C ALA A 26 -25.23 -0.58 2.14
N PRO A 27 -24.41 -1.63 2.07
CA PRO A 27 -23.43 -1.95 3.12
C PRO A 27 -22.47 -0.78 3.38
N VAL A 28 -22.16 -0.55 4.65
CA VAL A 28 -21.18 0.45 5.08
C VAL A 28 -19.78 -0.17 5.01
N VAL A 29 -18.88 0.47 4.28
CA VAL A 29 -17.49 0.01 4.07
C VAL A 29 -16.46 0.89 4.76
N GLY A 30 -16.84 2.09 5.22
CA GLY A 30 -15.95 2.98 5.95
C GLY A 30 -16.71 3.97 6.83
N ILE A 31 -16.16 4.23 8.01
CA ILE A 31 -16.64 5.26 8.95
C ILE A 31 -15.43 6.07 9.37
N LEU A 32 -15.54 7.39 9.27
CA LEU A 32 -14.46 8.31 9.62
C LEU A 32 -15.04 9.55 10.30
N VAL A 33 -14.31 10.10 11.26
CA VAL A 33 -14.64 11.40 11.87
C VAL A 33 -13.58 12.41 11.45
N LEU A 34 -14.03 13.59 11.05
CA LEU A 34 -13.19 14.75 10.75
C LEU A 34 -13.37 15.80 11.86
N ASP A 35 -12.28 16.45 12.22
CA ASP A 35 -12.24 17.53 13.20
C ASP A 35 -12.83 18.86 12.65
N GLY A 36 -12.68 19.95 13.41
CA GLY A 36 -13.17 21.26 13.02
C GLY A 36 -12.49 21.86 11.77
N HIS A 37 -11.28 21.42 11.44
CA HIS A 37 -10.57 21.79 10.19
C HIS A 37 -10.83 20.80 9.06
N SER A 38 -11.75 19.85 9.24
CA SER A 38 -12.04 18.78 8.27
C SER A 38 -10.87 17.82 8.04
N VAL A 39 -9.97 17.70 9.02
CA VAL A 39 -8.86 16.73 9.04
C VAL A 39 -9.34 15.45 9.74
N PRO A 40 -9.03 14.25 9.21
CA PRO A 40 -9.34 12.99 9.89
C PRO A 40 -8.76 12.94 11.31
N LEU A 41 -9.53 12.41 12.26
CA LEU A 41 -9.00 12.18 13.61
C LEU A 41 -7.76 11.26 13.56
N PRO A 42 -6.74 11.55 14.37
CA PRO A 42 -5.48 10.80 14.38
C PRO A 42 -5.67 9.38 14.93
N GLU A 43 -4.69 8.53 14.68
CA GLU A 43 -4.68 7.16 15.20
C GLU A 43 -4.55 7.12 16.72
N PRO A 44 -5.00 6.02 17.37
CA PRO A 44 -4.82 5.85 18.80
C PRO A 44 -3.36 6.03 19.22
N LEU A 45 -3.14 6.82 20.27
CA LEU A 45 -1.82 7.20 20.80
C LEU A 45 -0.96 8.08 19.89
N GLU A 46 -1.38 8.42 18.66
CA GLU A 46 -0.60 9.31 17.77
C GLU A 46 -0.39 10.69 18.41
N VAL A 47 -1.41 11.27 19.03
CA VAL A 47 -1.32 12.57 19.73
C VAL A 47 -0.37 12.53 20.93
N ALA A 48 -0.23 11.36 21.58
CA ALA A 48 0.69 11.20 22.70
C ALA A 48 2.17 11.21 22.24
N HIS A 49 2.42 10.80 21.00
CA HIS A 49 3.75 10.84 20.38
C HIS A 49 4.01 12.15 19.62
N ASP A 50 2.98 12.76 19.05
CA ASP A 50 3.07 14.02 18.31
C ASP A 50 1.87 14.92 18.64
N LEU A 51 2.09 15.86 19.56
CA LEU A 51 1.08 16.84 19.97
C LEU A 51 0.63 17.77 18.84
N SER A 52 1.41 17.92 17.77
CA SER A 52 1.03 18.73 16.61
C SER A 52 -0.15 18.13 15.84
N LYS A 53 -0.43 16.83 16.02
CA LYS A 53 -1.57 16.11 15.45
C LYS A 53 -2.83 16.18 16.31
N SER A 54 -2.85 17.01 17.36
CA SER A 54 -4.04 17.19 18.18
C SER A 54 -5.22 17.65 17.31
N PRO A 55 -6.37 16.98 17.39
CA PRO A 55 -7.54 17.36 16.58
C PRO A 55 -8.08 18.72 17.01
N ASP A 56 -8.61 19.48 16.06
CA ASP A 56 -9.31 20.73 16.38
C ASP A 56 -10.66 20.46 17.03
N MET A 57 -10.79 20.87 18.30
CA MET A 57 -12.01 20.72 19.09
C MET A 57 -12.88 21.98 19.09
N GLN A 58 -12.43 23.08 18.47
CA GLN A 58 -13.18 24.34 18.42
C GLN A 58 -14.29 24.31 17.36
N GLY A 59 -14.00 23.74 16.18
CA GLY A 59 -14.98 23.58 15.12
C GLY A 59 -15.93 22.40 15.33
N SER A 60 -17.04 22.42 14.60
CA SER A 60 -18.00 21.30 14.62
C SER A 60 -17.44 20.11 13.83
N HIS A 61 -17.28 18.98 14.54
CA HIS A 61 -16.81 17.73 13.95
C HIS A 61 -17.82 17.16 12.94
N GLN A 62 -17.31 16.36 12.00
CA GLN A 62 -18.09 15.79 10.92
C GLN A 62 -17.93 14.27 10.89
N LEU A 63 -19.04 13.55 10.75
CA LEU A 63 -19.06 12.11 10.53
C LEU A 63 -19.15 11.84 9.03
N LEU A 64 -18.13 11.20 8.48
CA LEU A 64 -18.14 10.63 7.14
C LEU A 64 -18.54 9.15 7.20
N VAL A 65 -19.60 8.80 6.49
CA VAL A 65 -20.04 7.42 6.27
C VAL A 65 -19.87 7.08 4.80
N VAL A 66 -19.10 6.04 4.52
CA VAL A 66 -18.87 5.51 3.18
C VAL A 66 -19.57 4.15 3.08
N SER A 67 -20.44 4.02 2.10
CA SER A 67 -21.10 2.77 1.72
C SER A 67 -20.65 2.33 0.34
N GLU A 68 -21.03 1.11 -0.06
CA GLU A 68 -20.76 0.64 -1.43
C GLU A 68 -21.30 1.60 -2.50
N GLU A 69 -22.39 2.33 -2.23
CA GLU A 69 -23.06 3.16 -3.24
C GLU A 69 -22.84 4.67 -3.09
N GLN A 70 -22.68 5.15 -1.84
CA GLN A 70 -22.70 6.57 -1.51
C GLN A 70 -21.69 6.93 -0.42
N PHE A 71 -21.16 8.14 -0.52
CA PHE A 71 -20.41 8.82 0.52
C PHE A 71 -21.31 9.89 1.13
N LYS A 72 -21.35 10.01 2.45
CA LYS A 72 -22.18 11.00 3.16
C LYS A 72 -21.42 11.63 4.31
N VAL A 73 -21.46 12.96 4.37
CA VAL A 73 -20.97 13.73 5.52
C VAL A 73 -22.15 14.22 6.34
N PHE A 74 -22.08 14.03 7.64
CA PHE A 74 -23.03 14.52 8.64
C PHE A 74 -22.32 15.42 9.64
N THR A 75 -23.01 16.43 10.15
CA THR A 75 -22.48 17.31 11.21
C THR A 75 -22.76 16.69 12.58
N LEU A 76 -21.74 16.57 13.43
CA LEU A 76 -21.86 16.09 14.81
C LEU A 76 -22.16 17.24 15.78
N PRO A 77 -22.88 16.99 16.89
CA PRO A 77 -23.42 15.70 17.36
C PRO A 77 -24.83 15.37 16.83
N LYS A 78 -25.47 16.30 16.09
CA LYS A 78 -26.86 16.16 15.62
C LYS A 78 -27.04 15.07 14.55
N VAL A 79 -25.97 14.72 13.83
CA VAL A 79 -25.97 13.82 12.67
C VAL A 79 -26.87 14.37 11.55
N SER A 80 -26.83 15.69 11.33
CA SER A 80 -27.55 16.34 10.23
C SER A 80 -26.76 16.18 8.94
N ALA A 81 -27.39 15.66 7.87
CA ALA A 81 -26.74 15.46 6.58
C ALA A 81 -26.28 16.80 5.97
N LYS A 82 -25.02 16.84 5.51
CA LYS A 82 -24.36 18.02 4.95
C LYS A 82 -23.98 17.83 3.48
N LEU A 83 -23.24 16.76 3.18
CA LEU A 83 -22.75 16.47 1.81
C LEU A 83 -23.05 15.02 1.44
N LYS A 84 -23.18 14.75 0.15
CA LYS A 84 -23.30 13.39 -0.38
C LYS A 84 -22.74 13.28 -1.80
N LEU A 85 -22.10 12.15 -2.08
CA LEU A 85 -21.71 11.71 -3.41
C LEU A 85 -22.39 10.36 -3.68
N LYS A 86 -23.15 10.25 -4.76
CA LYS A 86 -23.81 9.00 -5.17
C LYS A 86 -22.99 8.30 -6.25
N LEU A 87 -21.89 7.66 -5.86
CA LEU A 87 -20.92 7.08 -6.79
C LEU A 87 -21.59 6.11 -7.78
N THR A 88 -22.38 5.15 -7.30
CA THR A 88 -23.03 4.16 -8.18
C THR A 88 -24.05 4.78 -9.13
N ALA A 89 -24.74 5.84 -8.71
CA ALA A 89 -25.68 6.52 -9.59
C ALA A 89 -24.99 7.36 -10.68
N LEU A 90 -23.77 7.86 -10.42
CA LEU A 90 -23.02 8.69 -11.35
C LEU A 90 -22.14 7.85 -12.30
N GLU A 91 -21.50 6.80 -11.77
CA GLU A 91 -20.46 6.05 -12.49
C GLU A 91 -20.77 4.57 -12.68
N GLY A 92 -21.84 4.05 -12.08
CA GLY A 92 -22.17 2.62 -12.14
C GLY A 92 -21.22 1.70 -11.37
N SER A 93 -20.26 2.26 -10.63
CA SER A 93 -19.30 1.52 -9.81
C SER A 93 -19.73 1.49 -8.34
N ARG A 94 -19.26 0.48 -7.61
CA ARG A 94 -19.46 0.29 -6.17
C ARG A 94 -18.13 0.31 -5.44
N VAL A 95 -18.10 0.88 -4.25
CA VAL A 95 -16.90 0.90 -3.40
C VAL A 95 -16.65 -0.49 -2.81
N ARG A 96 -15.43 -1.01 -3.00
CA ARG A 96 -14.95 -2.23 -2.34
C ARG A 96 -14.15 -1.95 -1.08
N ARG A 97 -13.27 -0.95 -1.15
CA ARG A 97 -12.42 -0.54 -0.03
C ARG A 97 -12.19 0.97 -0.11
N VAL A 98 -12.10 1.59 1.06
CA VAL A 98 -11.76 3.00 1.19
C VAL A 98 -10.75 3.18 2.30
N SER A 99 -9.74 4.00 2.06
CA SER A 99 -8.72 4.34 3.05
C SER A 99 -8.41 5.83 2.98
N VAL A 100 -8.09 6.42 4.11
CA VAL A 100 -7.57 7.79 4.16
C VAL A 100 -6.11 7.76 3.74
N ALA A 101 -5.73 8.65 2.83
CA ALA A 101 -4.35 8.84 2.41
C ALA A 101 -3.98 10.33 2.45
N HIS A 102 -2.77 10.61 2.91
CA HIS A 102 -2.14 11.92 2.90
C HIS A 102 -1.33 12.09 1.60
N PHE A 103 -1.72 13.05 0.77
CA PHE A 103 -1.08 13.35 -0.50
C PHE A 103 -0.23 14.61 -0.37
N GLY A 104 1.09 14.43 -0.26
CA GLY A 104 2.05 15.52 -0.25
C GLY A 104 2.23 16.13 -1.65
N SER A 105 2.41 17.45 -1.70
CA SER A 105 2.64 18.19 -2.93
C SER A 105 4.08 18.01 -3.42
N ARG A 106 4.24 17.85 -4.74
CA ARG A 106 5.55 17.91 -5.39
C ARG A 106 6.04 19.35 -5.59
N ARG A 107 5.14 20.34 -5.55
CA ARG A 107 5.48 21.75 -5.78
C ARG A 107 5.85 22.49 -4.49
N ALA A 108 5.32 22.05 -3.35
CA ALA A 108 5.58 22.63 -2.03
C ALA A 108 5.94 21.50 -1.07
N GLU A 109 7.16 21.55 -0.51
CA GLU A 109 7.77 20.42 0.19
C GLU A 109 7.00 20.00 1.45
N ASP A 110 6.50 20.99 2.20
CA ASP A 110 5.82 20.80 3.50
C ASP A 110 4.29 20.91 3.41
N TYR A 111 3.74 20.81 2.20
CA TYR A 111 2.29 20.89 1.99
C TYR A 111 1.72 19.52 1.59
N GLY A 112 0.60 19.14 2.19
CA GLY A 112 -0.15 17.96 1.79
C GLY A 112 -1.57 17.96 2.34
N GLU A 113 -2.44 17.21 1.67
CA GLU A 113 -3.87 17.15 1.96
C GLU A 113 -4.31 15.71 2.23
N HIS A 114 -5.32 15.54 3.08
CA HIS A 114 -5.95 14.24 3.30
C HIS A 114 -7.11 14.03 2.33
N HIS A 115 -7.09 12.91 1.61
CA HIS A 115 -8.16 12.50 0.71
C HIS A 115 -8.48 11.01 0.90
N LEU A 116 -9.52 10.53 0.23
CA LEU A 116 -9.90 9.13 0.23
C LEU A 116 -9.30 8.44 -1.00
N ALA A 117 -8.55 7.36 -0.79
CA ALA A 117 -8.24 6.38 -1.81
C ALA A 117 -9.37 5.32 -1.82
N VAL A 118 -9.97 5.11 -2.99
CA VAL A 118 -11.19 4.30 -3.16
C VAL A 118 -10.90 3.23 -4.21
N LEU A 119 -11.00 1.96 -3.82
CA LEU A 119 -11.02 0.85 -4.76
C LEU A 119 -12.46 0.52 -5.10
N THR A 120 -12.77 0.40 -6.38
CA THR A 120 -14.11 0.02 -6.86
C THR A 120 -14.22 -1.47 -7.19
N ASN A 121 -15.44 -1.97 -7.32
CA ASN A 121 -15.73 -3.33 -7.79
C ASN A 121 -15.33 -3.57 -9.25
N LEU A 122 -15.01 -2.53 -10.02
CA LEU A 122 -14.53 -2.64 -11.39
C LEU A 122 -13.00 -2.71 -11.46
N GLY A 123 -12.31 -2.66 -10.31
CA GLY A 123 -10.85 -2.64 -10.23
C GLY A 123 -10.21 -1.27 -10.51
N ASP A 124 -11.03 -0.25 -10.77
CA ASP A 124 -10.58 1.15 -10.81
C ASP A 124 -10.25 1.65 -9.41
N ILE A 125 -9.21 2.48 -9.33
CA ILE A 125 -8.80 3.22 -8.14
C ILE A 125 -9.12 4.71 -8.34
N GLN A 126 -9.85 5.30 -7.40
CA GLN A 126 -10.24 6.70 -7.42
C GLN A 126 -9.68 7.46 -6.23
N VAL A 127 -9.47 8.76 -6.41
CA VAL A 127 -9.21 9.70 -5.31
C VAL A 127 -10.43 10.60 -5.15
N VAL A 128 -11.02 10.62 -3.96
CA VAL A 128 -12.15 11.49 -3.61
C VAL A 128 -11.72 12.49 -2.54
N SER A 129 -11.93 13.78 -2.80
CA SER A 129 -11.45 14.84 -1.90
C SER A 129 -12.24 14.94 -0.60
N LEU A 130 -11.56 15.35 0.47
CA LEU A 130 -12.16 15.71 1.75
C LEU A 130 -12.15 17.24 1.93
N PRO A 131 -13.14 17.81 2.63
CA PRO A 131 -14.41 17.20 3.05
C PRO A 131 -15.46 17.15 1.92
N LEU A 132 -15.17 17.74 0.76
CA LEU A 132 -16.17 18.08 -0.26
C LEU A 132 -16.75 16.90 -1.04
N LEU A 133 -16.16 15.70 -0.90
CA LEU A 133 -16.57 14.48 -1.61
C LEU A 133 -16.58 14.66 -3.14
N LYS A 134 -15.59 15.37 -3.69
CA LYS A 134 -15.47 15.54 -5.15
C LYS A 134 -14.51 14.48 -5.71
N PRO A 135 -14.93 13.67 -6.69
CA PRO A 135 -13.99 12.83 -7.44
C PRO A 135 -12.88 13.69 -8.06
N GLN A 136 -11.63 13.30 -7.87
CA GLN A 136 -10.46 14.00 -8.39
C GLN A 136 -9.92 13.32 -9.64
N VAL A 137 -9.60 12.04 -9.52
CA VAL A 137 -8.99 11.22 -10.57
C VAL A 137 -9.48 9.78 -10.46
N ARG A 138 -9.45 9.06 -11.59
CA ARG A 138 -9.78 7.64 -11.70
C ARG A 138 -8.74 6.95 -12.57
N TYR A 139 -8.16 5.88 -12.06
CA TYR A 139 -7.15 5.07 -12.74
C TYR A 139 -7.65 3.63 -12.88
N SER A 140 -7.60 3.09 -14.09
CA SER A 140 -7.74 1.64 -14.29
C SER A 140 -6.51 0.96 -13.71
N CYS A 141 -6.69 0.02 -12.78
CA CYS A 141 -5.58 -0.64 -12.10
C CYS A 141 -5.73 -2.16 -12.17
N ILE A 142 -6.75 -2.70 -11.51
CA ILE A 142 -7.00 -4.15 -11.45
C ILE A 142 -8.08 -4.49 -12.49
N ARG A 143 -7.96 -5.64 -13.17
CA ARG A 143 -9.02 -6.08 -14.09
C ARG A 143 -10.29 -6.39 -13.29
N ARG A 144 -11.46 -5.99 -13.80
CA ARG A 144 -12.75 -6.23 -13.11
C ARG A 144 -13.04 -7.71 -12.85
N GLU A 145 -12.49 -8.59 -13.68
CA GLU A 145 -12.63 -10.05 -13.57
C GLU A 145 -11.70 -10.64 -12.50
N ASP A 146 -10.65 -9.91 -12.11
CA ASP A 146 -9.68 -10.33 -11.10
C ASP A 146 -10.20 -10.04 -9.68
N VAL A 147 -11.15 -10.88 -9.26
CA VAL A 147 -11.78 -10.79 -7.95
C VAL A 147 -10.78 -11.00 -6.81
N SER A 148 -9.76 -11.85 -7.01
CA SER A 148 -8.71 -12.12 -6.03
C SER A 148 -7.80 -10.90 -5.85
N GLY A 149 -7.36 -10.29 -6.95
CA GLY A 149 -6.61 -9.04 -6.94
C GLY A 149 -7.36 -7.91 -6.24
N ILE A 150 -8.64 -7.69 -6.60
CA ILE A 150 -9.49 -6.66 -5.96
C ILE A 150 -9.64 -6.92 -4.45
N ALA A 151 -9.90 -8.17 -4.05
CA ALA A 151 -10.06 -8.52 -2.63
C ALA A 151 -8.78 -8.26 -1.82
N SER A 152 -7.62 -8.64 -2.39
CA SER A 152 -6.30 -8.51 -1.76
C SER A 152 -5.76 -7.07 -1.65
N CYS A 153 -6.35 -6.13 -2.38
CA CYS A 153 -5.78 -4.79 -2.52
C CYS A 153 -5.77 -4.00 -1.20
N VAL A 154 -4.63 -3.45 -0.81
CA VAL A 154 -4.48 -2.62 0.39
C VAL A 154 -3.85 -1.27 0.05
N PHE A 155 -4.31 -0.20 0.71
CA PHE A 155 -3.75 1.15 0.57
C PHE A 155 -2.84 1.48 1.74
N THR A 156 -1.84 2.31 1.48
CA THR A 156 -1.00 2.92 2.53
C THR A 156 -1.49 4.31 2.89
N LYS A 157 -1.09 4.81 4.07
CA LYS A 157 -1.37 6.18 4.52
C LYS A 157 -0.86 7.29 3.60
N TYR A 158 0.05 7.02 2.67
CA TYR A 158 0.70 8.04 1.84
C TYR A 158 0.45 7.89 0.33
N GLY A 159 -0.66 7.22 -0.02
CA GLY A 159 -1.13 7.16 -1.41
C GLY A 159 -0.38 6.14 -2.27
N GLN A 160 0.14 5.07 -1.66
CA GLN A 160 0.56 3.87 -2.38
C GLN A 160 -0.45 2.75 -2.12
N GLY A 161 -0.29 1.62 -2.81
CA GLY A 161 -0.99 0.41 -2.46
C GLY A 161 -0.40 -0.82 -3.12
N PHE A 162 -0.95 -1.96 -2.76
CA PHE A 162 -0.49 -3.27 -3.18
C PHE A 162 -1.67 -4.16 -3.46
N TYR A 163 -1.55 -5.05 -4.43
CA TYR A 163 -2.51 -6.11 -4.67
C TYR A 163 -1.78 -7.35 -5.20
N LEU A 164 -2.35 -8.53 -4.97
CA LEU A 164 -1.78 -9.77 -5.48
C LEU A 164 -2.04 -9.86 -6.99
N ILE A 165 -0.96 -10.02 -7.76
CA ILE A 165 -1.04 -10.39 -9.18
C ILE A 165 -0.95 -11.91 -9.36
N SER A 166 -0.44 -12.62 -8.35
CA SER A 166 -0.49 -14.08 -8.22
C SER A 166 -0.53 -14.46 -6.72
N PRO A 167 -0.79 -15.74 -6.37
CA PRO A 167 -0.88 -16.16 -4.97
C PRO A 167 0.40 -15.96 -4.13
N SER A 168 1.53 -15.65 -4.77
CA SER A 168 2.84 -15.54 -4.12
C SER A 168 3.51 -14.16 -4.29
N GLU A 169 2.89 -13.23 -5.02
CA GLU A 169 3.54 -11.96 -5.33
C GLU A 169 2.57 -10.78 -5.36
N PHE A 170 3.03 -9.65 -4.80
CA PHE A 170 2.32 -8.38 -4.82
C PHE A 170 2.89 -7.48 -5.90
N GLU A 171 2.02 -6.73 -6.56
CA GLU A 171 2.39 -5.55 -7.33
C GLU A 171 2.11 -4.29 -6.52
N ARG A 172 3.10 -3.39 -6.47
CA ARG A 172 3.00 -2.08 -5.84
C ARG A 172 2.57 -1.04 -6.87
N PHE A 173 1.56 -0.24 -6.54
CA PHE A 173 1.20 0.96 -7.29
C PHE A 173 1.37 2.23 -6.43
N SER A 174 1.48 3.38 -7.09
CA SER A 174 1.50 4.69 -6.42
C SER A 174 0.53 5.66 -7.09
N LEU A 175 -0.27 6.32 -6.26
CA LEU A 175 -1.18 7.41 -6.60
C LEU A 175 -0.58 8.78 -6.20
N SER A 176 0.53 8.77 -5.47
CA SER A 176 1.14 9.96 -4.87
C SER A 176 2.38 10.39 -5.64
N THR A 177 2.48 11.71 -5.90
CA THR A 177 3.65 12.28 -6.59
C THR A 177 4.93 12.27 -5.75
N LYS A 178 4.83 11.97 -4.44
CA LYS A 178 5.98 11.92 -3.51
C LYS A 178 6.58 10.52 -3.39
N TRP A 179 5.92 9.49 -3.92
CA TRP A 179 6.33 8.11 -3.74
C TRP A 179 6.45 7.39 -5.06
N LEU A 180 7.69 7.04 -5.43
CA LEU A 180 8.00 6.15 -6.55
C LEU A 180 9.08 5.18 -6.08
N VAL A 181 8.67 3.95 -5.76
CA VAL A 181 9.57 2.90 -5.27
C VAL A 181 9.77 1.90 -6.41
N GLU A 182 10.91 2.02 -7.08
CA GLU A 182 11.28 1.20 -8.23
C GLU A 182 12.77 0.79 -8.15
N PRO A 183 13.16 -0.38 -8.69
CA PRO A 183 14.55 -0.80 -8.70
C PRO A 183 15.36 0.11 -9.63
N ARG A 184 16.44 0.69 -9.09
CA ARG A 184 17.42 1.45 -9.86
C ARG A 184 18.81 0.91 -9.58
N CYS A 185 19.32 0.07 -10.47
CA CYS A 185 20.61 -0.59 -10.32
C CYS A 185 21.51 -0.38 -11.54
N LEU A 186 22.82 -0.42 -11.31
CA LEU A 186 23.87 -0.46 -12.33
C LEU A 186 24.63 -1.76 -12.16
N VAL A 187 24.88 -2.47 -13.27
CA VAL A 187 25.67 -3.71 -13.29
C VAL A 187 26.84 -3.49 -14.25
N ASP A 188 28.03 -3.33 -13.68
CA ASP A 188 29.27 -3.17 -14.46
C ASP A 188 29.99 -4.52 -14.60
N SER A 189 30.58 -4.77 -15.76
CA SER A 189 31.52 -5.87 -15.94
C SER A 189 32.81 -5.57 -15.18
N ALA A 190 33.34 -6.55 -14.44
CA ALA A 190 34.70 -6.43 -13.91
C ALA A 190 35.66 -6.25 -15.10
N GLU A 191 36.36 -5.12 -15.17
CA GLU A 191 37.37 -4.88 -16.20
C GLU A 191 38.38 -6.03 -16.16
N THR A 192 38.41 -6.85 -17.20
CA THR A 192 39.61 -7.62 -17.53
C THR A 192 40.70 -6.59 -17.75
N LYS A 193 41.57 -6.42 -16.74
CA LYS A 193 42.87 -5.79 -16.93
C LYS A 193 43.52 -6.51 -18.09
N ASN A 194 43.49 -5.89 -19.26
CA ASN A 194 44.24 -6.32 -20.43
C ASN A 194 45.71 -6.25 -20.02
N HIS A 195 46.24 -7.36 -19.50
CA HIS A 195 47.66 -7.59 -19.49
C HIS A 195 48.10 -7.57 -20.95
N ARG A 196 48.75 -6.48 -21.34
CA ARG A 196 49.44 -6.37 -22.62
C ARG A 196 50.32 -7.62 -22.78
N PRO A 197 50.15 -8.45 -23.82
CA PRO A 197 51.14 -9.47 -24.11
C PRO A 197 52.38 -8.72 -24.62
N GLY A 198 53.43 -8.71 -23.81
CA GLY A 198 54.75 -8.31 -24.27
C GLY A 198 55.16 -9.20 -25.45
N ASN A 199 55.71 -8.58 -26.48
CA ASN A 199 56.27 -9.20 -27.67
C ASN A 199 57.12 -10.44 -27.33
N GLY A 200 56.79 -11.57 -27.95
CA GLY A 200 57.62 -12.76 -27.99
C GLY A 200 57.17 -13.67 -29.13
N ALA A 201 58.04 -13.85 -30.12
CA ALA A 201 57.82 -14.56 -31.38
C ALA A 201 57.45 -16.05 -31.19
N GLY A 202 56.65 -16.59 -32.13
CA GLY A 202 56.09 -17.97 -32.14
C GLY A 202 57.10 -19.11 -32.47
N PRO A 203 56.72 -20.21 -33.17
CA PRO A 203 55.42 -20.62 -33.71
C PRO A 203 55.07 -22.15 -33.58
N LYS A 204 53.93 -22.54 -34.20
CA LYS A 204 53.58 -23.86 -34.81
C LYS A 204 52.72 -24.88 -34.02
N LYS A 205 51.45 -25.09 -34.44
CA LYS A 205 50.91 -26.19 -35.29
C LYS A 205 49.38 -26.36 -35.09
N ALA A 206 48.67 -26.59 -36.19
CA ALA A 206 47.21 -26.81 -36.32
C ALA A 206 46.84 -28.33 -36.21
N PRO A 207 45.62 -28.82 -36.55
CA PRO A 207 44.23 -28.30 -36.49
C PRO A 207 43.22 -29.31 -35.85
N SER A 208 41.91 -29.04 -36.00
CA SER A 208 40.72 -29.92 -35.86
C SER A 208 40.07 -29.97 -34.46
N ARG A 209 38.76 -30.06 -34.25
CA ARG A 209 37.62 -30.50 -35.08
C ARG A 209 36.32 -30.01 -34.44
N ALA A 210 35.31 -29.70 -35.26
CA ALA A 210 33.94 -29.39 -34.85
C ALA A 210 33.23 -30.58 -34.18
N ARG A 211 32.28 -30.31 -33.27
CA ARG A 211 30.91 -30.87 -33.32
C ARG A 211 29.97 -30.29 -32.26
N ASN A 212 28.71 -30.18 -32.71
CA ASN A 212 27.55 -29.57 -32.08
C ASN A 212 26.84 -30.47 -31.04
N SER A 213 25.94 -29.79 -30.32
CA SER A 213 24.54 -30.16 -30.01
C SER A 213 24.23 -31.28 -29.01
N GLY A 214 23.27 -31.00 -28.12
CA GLY A 214 22.49 -32.01 -27.42
C GLY A 214 21.56 -31.43 -26.35
N THR A 215 20.29 -31.25 -26.71
CA THR A 215 19.16 -30.69 -25.96
C THR A 215 18.42 -31.75 -25.11
N GLN A 216 17.46 -31.31 -24.28
CA GLN A 216 16.24 -32.02 -23.76
C GLN A 216 16.39 -32.81 -22.43
N SER A 217 15.40 -32.96 -21.53
CA SER A 217 13.95 -32.66 -21.49
C SER A 217 13.42 -32.59 -20.04
N ASP A 218 12.19 -32.09 -19.88
CA ASP A 218 11.03 -32.51 -19.04
C ASP A 218 11.24 -32.85 -17.55
N GLY A 219 10.40 -32.48 -16.59
CA GLY A 219 8.99 -32.06 -16.57
C GLY A 219 8.39 -32.62 -15.27
N GLU A 220 7.44 -31.92 -14.64
CA GLU A 220 6.26 -32.45 -13.90
C GLU A 220 5.65 -31.37 -12.99
N GLU A 221 4.48 -30.89 -13.42
CA GLU A 221 3.56 -30.08 -12.61
C GLU A 221 2.80 -30.98 -11.63
N LYS A 222 2.72 -30.55 -10.37
CA LYS A 222 1.72 -31.04 -9.41
C LYS A 222 1.10 -29.82 -8.73
N GLN A 223 -0.18 -29.55 -9.01
CA GLN A 223 -0.93 -28.44 -8.41
C GLN A 223 -1.41 -28.78 -7.00
N PRO A 224 -1.14 -27.92 -6.00
CA PRO A 224 -1.90 -27.80 -4.77
C PRO A 224 -2.45 -26.36 -4.59
N GLY A 225 -2.85 -25.69 -5.69
CA GLY A 225 -3.09 -24.24 -5.69
C GLY A 225 -4.44 -23.76 -5.15
N LEU A 226 -5.47 -24.60 -5.11
CA LEU A 226 -6.85 -24.12 -4.90
C LEU A 226 -7.26 -23.91 -3.41
N VAL A 227 -6.48 -24.44 -2.47
CA VAL A 227 -6.83 -24.37 -1.03
C VAL A 227 -6.18 -23.16 -0.34
N MET A 228 -5.01 -22.73 -0.81
CA MET A 228 -4.23 -21.65 -0.20
C MET A 228 -4.79 -20.25 -0.56
N GLU A 229 -5.42 -20.11 -1.74
CA GLU A 229 -5.96 -18.85 -2.25
C GLU A 229 -7.12 -18.30 -1.40
N ARG A 230 -7.92 -19.19 -0.76
CA ARG A 230 -9.05 -18.78 0.08
C ARG A 230 -8.67 -18.40 1.50
N ALA A 231 -7.52 -18.84 2.01
CA ALA A 231 -7.15 -18.64 3.41
C ALA A 231 -6.49 -17.27 3.68
N LEU A 232 -5.72 -16.74 2.71
CA LEU A 232 -5.00 -15.47 2.88
C LEU A 232 -5.87 -14.23 2.57
N LEU A 233 -6.88 -14.38 1.72
CA LEU A 233 -7.64 -13.25 1.15
C LEU A 233 -8.81 -12.76 2.01
N SER A 234 -9.20 -13.51 3.04
CA SER A 234 -10.31 -13.17 3.94
C SER A 234 -9.88 -12.76 5.34
N ASP A 235 -8.59 -12.86 5.68
CA ASP A 235 -8.11 -12.47 7.01
C ASP A 235 -7.62 -11.02 7.00
N GLU A 236 -8.46 -10.12 7.50
CA GLU A 236 -8.15 -8.71 7.74
C GLU A 236 -6.88 -8.52 8.60
N ARG A 237 -6.49 -9.50 9.43
CA ARG A 237 -5.25 -9.42 10.22
C ARG A 237 -4.02 -9.51 9.32
N VAL A 238 -4.04 -10.40 8.33
CA VAL A 238 -2.94 -10.58 7.37
C VAL A 238 -2.78 -9.31 6.55
N LEU A 239 -3.89 -8.74 6.06
CA LEU A 239 -3.84 -7.48 5.30
C LEU A 239 -3.32 -6.31 6.16
N LYS A 240 -3.68 -6.25 7.45
CA LYS A 240 -3.14 -5.24 8.38
C LYS A 240 -1.66 -5.45 8.68
N GLU A 241 -1.20 -6.69 8.84
CA GLU A 241 0.21 -7.01 9.06
C GLU A 241 1.05 -6.63 7.83
N ILE A 242 0.55 -6.94 6.63
CA ILE A 242 1.15 -6.53 5.36
C ILE A 242 1.23 -5.01 5.31
N GLN A 243 0.13 -4.29 5.57
CA GLN A 243 0.13 -2.83 5.59
C GLN A 243 1.14 -2.27 6.60
N SER A 244 1.15 -2.79 7.83
CA SER A 244 2.07 -2.35 8.89
C SER A 244 3.54 -2.59 8.52
N THR A 245 3.85 -3.72 7.90
CA THR A 245 5.21 -4.04 7.45
C THR A 245 5.67 -3.07 6.36
N LEU A 246 4.74 -2.69 5.48
CA LEU A 246 5.01 -1.79 4.36
C LEU A 246 5.06 -0.31 4.78
N GLU A 247 4.42 0.06 5.89
CA GLU A 247 4.46 1.41 6.49
C GLU A 247 5.60 1.59 7.52
N GLY A 248 6.13 0.48 8.07
CA GLY A 248 7.10 0.46 9.17
C GLY A 248 8.51 0.95 8.84
N ASP A 249 8.84 1.20 7.56
CA ASP A 249 10.17 1.67 7.16
C ASP A 249 10.28 3.20 7.26
N ARG A 250 9.99 3.74 8.45
CA ARG A 250 10.37 5.10 8.86
C ARG A 250 11.70 5.03 9.62
N GLY A 251 12.73 4.63 8.90
CA GLY A 251 14.11 4.95 9.22
C GLY A 251 14.71 5.69 8.06
N SER A 252 15.39 6.80 8.33
CA SER A 252 16.44 7.33 7.46
C SER A 252 17.54 6.26 7.32
N GLY A 253 17.24 5.19 6.57
CA GLY A 253 18.18 4.17 6.19
C GLY A 253 18.99 4.73 5.04
N ASN A 254 20.09 5.38 5.38
CA ASN A 254 21.24 5.44 4.49
C ASN A 254 21.51 3.98 4.08
N TRP A 255 21.02 3.57 2.90
CA TRP A 255 21.40 2.30 2.29
C TRP A 255 22.88 2.45 2.00
N ARG A 256 23.70 2.18 3.03
CA ARG A 256 25.12 1.94 2.85
C ARG A 256 25.16 0.85 1.81
N SER A 257 25.61 1.24 0.63
CA SER A 257 25.87 0.35 -0.48
C SER A 257 26.59 -0.86 0.07
N HIS A 258 25.86 -1.95 0.28
CA HIS A 258 26.46 -3.22 0.64
C HIS A 258 27.17 -3.66 -0.64
N ARG A 259 28.43 -3.24 -0.74
CA ARG A 259 29.42 -3.86 -1.62
C ARG A 259 29.45 -5.32 -1.18
N ALA A 260 28.71 -6.17 -1.88
CA ALA A 260 28.88 -7.60 -1.78
C ALA A 260 30.24 -7.92 -2.38
N ALA A 261 31.29 -7.82 -1.57
CA ALA A 261 32.56 -8.44 -1.87
C ALA A 261 32.32 -9.95 -1.76
N VAL A 262 32.09 -10.60 -2.91
CA VAL A 262 32.18 -12.05 -3.02
C VAL A 262 33.65 -12.39 -2.77
N GLY A 263 33.98 -12.64 -1.50
CA GLY A 263 35.28 -13.13 -1.08
C GLY A 263 35.41 -14.58 -1.52
N CYS A 264 36.03 -14.81 -2.68
CA CYS A 264 36.63 -16.11 -2.95
C CYS A 264 37.83 -16.26 -2.01
N SER A 265 37.63 -16.96 -0.89
CA SER A 265 38.69 -17.44 -0.02
C SER A 265 39.45 -18.55 -0.73
N LEU A 266 40.55 -18.19 -1.40
CA LEU A 266 41.56 -19.17 -1.81
C LEU A 266 42.47 -19.42 -0.60
N SER A 267 42.24 -20.57 0.03
CA SER A 267 43.15 -21.19 0.98
C SER A 267 44.42 -21.61 0.22
N ASN A 268 45.58 -21.06 0.60
CA ASN A 268 46.86 -21.66 0.29
C ASN A 268 47.52 -22.06 1.61
N GLY A 269 47.58 -23.38 1.83
CA GLY A 269 48.40 -24.00 2.85
C GLY A 269 49.88 -23.73 2.62
N GLY A 270 50.63 -23.80 3.72
CA GLY A 270 52.07 -23.60 3.73
C GLY A 270 52.85 -24.72 3.02
N GLU A 271 54.05 -24.37 2.59
CA GLU A 271 55.33 -24.73 3.25
C GLU A 271 56.27 -23.52 3.17
#